data_AF-A0AAU1KEJ1-F1
#
_entry.id   AF-A0AAU1KEJ1-F1
#
_cell.length_a   1.000
_cell.length_b   1.000
_cell.length_c   1.000
_cell.angle_alpha   90.00
_cell.angle_beta   90.00
_cell.angle_gamma   90.00
#
_symmetry.space_group_name_H-M   'P 1'
#
loop_
_entity.id
_entity.type
_entity.pdbx_description
1 polymer ?
#
loop_
_entity_poly.entity_id
_entity_poly.type
_entity_poly.pdbx_seq_one_letter_code
_entity_poly.pdbx_strand_id
1 'polypeptide(L)'
;MPGSAVPVLLPSAPAPAGSPVARAYERLAAAYPGLRAEERGAHEPLPRGVGWVGAHELAAGAAALDTHLAWDEAQVLRDYGRRGRPDVVAGFGLHRYAWPACLLITVPWFLDRRVPRLPVDRVAFHRTRGLMSVRVEEFACLPDDPAAALPGARVVSGEEALREEVRAAVAQHLGPLLEGFGPRMRRGRRALWAMAADEVVEGLWYLGSLLGEERRAVRELELLLPGALAPYAGAAGFRTLAGPGGAELTTRDRASCCFFYTIRPEDTCTTCPRTCDADRVTRLTAAGG
;
A
#
# COMPACT_ATOMS: atom_id res chain seq x y z
N MET A 1 -27.17 8.43 14.29
CA MET A 1 -26.96 6.97 14.27
C MET A 1 -28.02 6.30 13.40
N PRO A 2 -27.84 6.18 12.08
CA PRO A 2 -28.47 5.12 11.30
C PRO A 2 -27.53 3.91 11.20
N GLY A 3 -28.07 2.72 11.43
CA GLY A 3 -27.31 1.47 11.56
C GLY A 3 -26.46 1.15 10.34
N SER A 4 -25.15 1.06 10.57
CA SER A 4 -24.19 0.53 9.60
C SER A 4 -24.46 -0.97 9.46
N ALA A 5 -25.14 -1.36 8.39
CA ALA A 5 -25.25 -2.76 8.02
C ALA A 5 -23.83 -3.28 7.75
N VAL A 6 -23.32 -4.15 8.63
CA VAL A 6 -22.08 -4.88 8.38
C VAL A 6 -22.27 -5.64 7.07
N PRO A 7 -21.50 -5.37 6.02
CA PRO A 7 -21.64 -6.10 4.77
C PRO A 7 -21.45 -7.58 5.06
N VAL A 8 -22.43 -8.40 4.69
CA VAL A 8 -22.27 -9.86 4.71
C VAL A 8 -21.05 -10.17 3.85
N LEU A 9 -19.96 -10.62 4.49
CA LEU A 9 -18.76 -11.05 3.79
C LEU A 9 -19.13 -12.30 2.99
N LEU A 10 -19.34 -12.13 1.69
CA LEU A 10 -19.35 -13.27 0.78
C LEU A 10 -18.01 -14.00 0.91
N PRO A 11 -18.02 -15.35 0.96
CA PRO A 11 -16.81 -16.15 1.02
C PRO A 11 -15.96 -15.85 -0.22
N SER A 12 -14.66 -15.64 -0.01
CA SER A 12 -13.69 -15.46 -1.09
C SER A 12 -13.64 -16.73 -1.95
N ALA A 13 -13.41 -16.57 -3.25
CA ALA A 13 -13.10 -17.71 -4.11
C ALA A 13 -11.82 -18.42 -3.58
N PRO A 14 -11.76 -19.77 -3.62
CA PRO A 14 -10.57 -20.49 -3.19
C PRO A 14 -9.39 -20.10 -4.10
N ALA A 15 -8.21 -19.92 -3.50
CA ALA A 15 -7.00 -19.64 -4.26
C ALA A 15 -6.65 -20.81 -5.20
N PRO A 16 -5.95 -20.54 -6.33
CA PRO A 16 -5.44 -21.59 -7.18
C PRO A 16 -4.57 -22.60 -6.41
N ALA A 17 -4.70 -23.89 -6.73
CA ALA A 17 -3.89 -24.93 -6.12
C ALA A 17 -2.39 -24.65 -6.33
N GLY A 18 -1.62 -24.71 -5.24
CA GLY A 18 -0.18 -24.42 -5.28
C GLY A 18 0.16 -22.93 -5.40
N SER A 19 -0.76 -22.01 -5.05
CA SER A 19 -0.45 -20.59 -5.04
C SER A 19 0.74 -20.26 -4.10
N PRO A 20 1.73 -19.49 -4.58
CA PRO A 20 2.86 -19.05 -3.76
C PRO A 20 2.48 -17.97 -2.74
N VAL A 21 1.33 -17.30 -2.86
CA VAL A 21 0.95 -16.14 -2.04
C VAL A 21 -0.36 -16.29 -1.26
N ALA A 22 -1.11 -17.38 -1.48
CA ALA A 22 -2.42 -17.60 -0.85
C ALA A 22 -2.38 -17.45 0.68
N ARG A 23 -1.41 -18.10 1.34
CA ARG A 23 -1.21 -18.01 2.80
C ARG A 23 -1.01 -16.57 3.26
N ALA A 24 -0.21 -15.79 2.53
CA ALA A 24 0.08 -14.41 2.88
C ALA A 24 -1.18 -13.53 2.74
N TYR A 25 -1.99 -13.76 1.70
CA TYR A 25 -3.25 -13.05 1.49
C TYR A 25 -4.36 -13.44 2.48
N GLU A 26 -4.41 -14.70 2.90
CA GLU A 26 -5.29 -15.14 3.99
C GLU A 26 -4.93 -14.43 5.30
N ARG A 27 -3.63 -14.36 5.62
CA ARG A 27 -3.15 -13.63 6.81
C ARG A 27 -3.38 -12.13 6.72
N LEU A 28 -3.25 -11.53 5.53
CA LEU A 28 -3.61 -10.14 5.29
C LEU A 28 -5.08 -9.89 5.59
N ALA A 29 -5.98 -10.70 5.04
CA ALA A 29 -7.42 -10.56 5.24
C ALA A 29 -7.83 -10.80 6.70
N ALA A 30 -7.15 -11.72 7.41
CA ALA A 30 -7.39 -11.97 8.83
C ALA A 30 -6.95 -10.79 9.71
N ALA A 31 -5.79 -10.18 9.44
CA ALA A 31 -5.27 -9.06 10.20
C ALA A 31 -6.01 -7.73 9.88
N TYR A 32 -6.39 -7.53 8.62
CA TYR A 32 -7.09 -6.33 8.16
C TYR A 32 -8.28 -6.69 7.24
N PRO A 33 -9.47 -6.99 7.81
CA PRO A 33 -10.65 -7.41 7.05
C PRO A 33 -11.16 -6.40 6.01
N GLY A 34 -10.71 -5.14 6.11
CA GLY A 34 -10.99 -4.09 5.14
C GLY A 34 -10.29 -4.27 3.79
N LEU A 35 -9.34 -5.20 3.69
CA LEU A 35 -8.64 -5.55 2.45
C LEU A 35 -8.65 -7.07 2.25
N ARG A 36 -9.11 -7.52 1.08
CA ARG A 36 -9.03 -8.92 0.66
C ARG A 36 -8.40 -9.00 -0.72
N ALA A 37 -7.47 -9.92 -0.89
CA ALA A 37 -6.92 -10.27 -2.18
C ALA A 37 -7.51 -11.59 -2.66
N GLU A 38 -8.01 -11.61 -3.90
CA GLU A 38 -8.54 -12.79 -4.58
C GLU A 38 -7.64 -13.12 -5.76
N GLU A 39 -7.01 -14.28 -5.69
CA GLU A 39 -6.20 -14.78 -6.80
C GLU A 39 -7.06 -15.37 -7.90
N ARG A 40 -6.67 -15.11 -9.14
CA ARG A 40 -7.29 -15.65 -10.35
C ARG A 40 -6.37 -16.66 -11.00
N GLY A 41 -6.96 -17.69 -11.60
CA GLY A 41 -6.21 -18.62 -12.45
C GLY A 41 -5.57 -17.92 -13.65
N ALA A 42 -4.54 -18.51 -14.25
CA ALA A 42 -3.78 -17.92 -15.37
C ALA A 42 -4.68 -17.44 -16.54
N HIS A 43 -5.73 -18.21 -16.84
CA HIS A 43 -6.66 -17.95 -17.94
C HIS A 43 -7.96 -17.26 -17.52
N GLU A 44 -8.14 -16.97 -16.23
CA GLU A 44 -9.33 -16.28 -15.76
C GLU A 44 -9.20 -14.77 -16.00
N PRO A 45 -10.21 -14.13 -16.62
CA PRO A 45 -10.18 -12.68 -16.83
C PRO A 45 -10.28 -11.94 -15.49
N LEU A 46 -9.59 -10.80 -15.39
CA LEU A 46 -9.82 -9.87 -14.30
C LEU A 46 -11.28 -9.36 -14.34
N PRO A 47 -11.92 -9.19 -13.17
CA PRO A 47 -13.28 -8.68 -13.10
C PRO A 47 -13.37 -7.27 -13.70
N ARG A 48 -14.50 -7.00 -14.34
CA ARG A 48 -14.84 -5.71 -14.96
C ARG A 48 -16.27 -5.33 -14.59
N GLY A 49 -16.64 -4.08 -14.86
CA GLY A 49 -17.99 -3.57 -14.63
C GLY A 49 -18.11 -2.84 -13.29
N VAL A 50 -19.35 -2.76 -12.78
CA VAL A 50 -19.71 -1.83 -11.69
C VAL A 50 -18.81 -2.03 -10.46
N GLY A 51 -18.12 -0.96 -10.05
CA GLY A 51 -17.25 -0.93 -8.87
C GLY A 51 -15.84 -1.48 -9.09
N TRP A 52 -15.60 -2.25 -10.16
CA TRP A 52 -14.29 -2.76 -10.54
C TRP A 52 -13.56 -1.78 -11.46
N VAL A 53 -12.29 -1.53 -11.13
CA VAL A 53 -11.39 -0.72 -11.96
C VAL A 53 -10.06 -1.46 -12.08
N GLY A 54 -9.55 -1.62 -13.29
CA GLY A 54 -8.24 -2.16 -13.57
C GLY A 54 -7.13 -1.15 -13.23
N ALA A 55 -6.01 -1.62 -12.70
CA ALA A 55 -4.86 -0.77 -12.43
C ALA A 55 -4.32 -0.12 -13.73
N HIS A 56 -4.32 -0.88 -14.84
CA HIS A 56 -3.98 -0.36 -16.15
C HIS A 56 -4.91 0.77 -16.63
N GLU A 57 -6.19 0.77 -16.24
CA GLU A 57 -7.14 1.83 -16.58
C GLU A 57 -6.83 3.13 -15.83
N LEU A 58 -6.40 3.02 -14.57
CA LEU A 58 -5.89 4.16 -13.81
C LEU A 58 -4.56 4.67 -14.39
N ALA A 59 -3.65 3.77 -14.73
CA ALA A 59 -2.35 4.09 -15.30
C ALA A 59 -2.46 4.81 -16.66
N ALA A 60 -3.51 4.52 -17.44
CA ALA A 60 -3.78 5.21 -18.70
C ALA A 60 -4.08 6.72 -18.53
N GLY A 61 -4.41 7.19 -17.32
CA GLY A 61 -4.59 8.63 -17.05
C GLY A 61 -5.82 9.28 -17.69
N ALA A 62 -6.78 8.47 -18.15
CA ALA A 62 -7.94 8.89 -18.93
C ALA A 62 -9.26 8.79 -18.12
N ALA A 63 -10.38 8.51 -18.79
CA ALA A 63 -11.72 8.55 -18.22
C ALA A 63 -11.92 7.69 -16.94
N ALA A 64 -11.21 6.57 -16.82
CA ALA A 64 -11.26 5.75 -15.61
C ALA A 64 -10.62 6.47 -14.41
N LEU A 65 -9.48 7.14 -14.62
CA LEU A 65 -8.86 7.99 -13.60
C LEU A 65 -9.75 9.19 -13.27
N ASP A 66 -10.37 9.83 -14.26
CA ASP A 66 -11.32 10.93 -14.02
C ASP A 66 -12.49 10.49 -13.11
N THR A 67 -13.06 9.33 -13.41
CA THR A 67 -14.16 8.76 -12.62
C THR A 67 -13.71 8.42 -11.20
N HIS A 68 -12.50 7.85 -11.07
CA HIS A 68 -11.88 7.55 -9.79
C HIS A 68 -11.73 8.82 -8.94
N LEU A 69 -11.20 9.90 -9.51
CA LEU A 69 -10.98 11.16 -8.80
C LEU A 69 -12.28 11.93 -8.51
N ALA A 70 -13.27 11.88 -9.40
CA ALA A 70 -14.58 12.47 -9.14
C ALA A 70 -15.26 11.85 -7.91
N TRP A 71 -15.09 10.53 -7.73
CA TRP A 71 -15.56 9.86 -6.52
C TRP A 71 -14.81 10.33 -5.27
N ASP A 72 -13.48 10.50 -5.35
CA ASP A 72 -12.67 11.04 -4.26
C ASP A 72 -13.10 12.47 -3.88
N GLU A 73 -13.34 13.34 -4.87
CA GLU A 73 -13.83 14.70 -4.64
C GLU A 73 -15.18 14.69 -3.93
N ALA A 74 -16.11 13.87 -4.41
CA ALA A 74 -17.43 13.73 -3.80
C ALA A 74 -17.33 13.18 -2.37
N GLN A 75 -16.42 12.25 -2.10
CA GLN A 75 -16.22 11.76 -0.73
C GLN A 75 -15.65 12.85 0.18
N VAL A 76 -14.64 13.61 -0.27
CA VAL A 76 -14.07 14.71 0.53
C VAL A 76 -15.16 15.72 0.90
N LEU A 77 -16.04 16.08 -0.04
CA LEU A 77 -17.15 16.98 0.25
C LEU A 77 -18.13 16.40 1.27
N ARG A 78 -18.48 15.11 1.17
CA ARG A 78 -19.39 14.44 2.11
C ARG A 78 -18.81 14.36 3.52
N ASP A 79 -17.54 13.98 3.64
CA ASP A 79 -16.92 13.68 4.93
C ASP A 79 -16.47 14.95 5.68
N TYR A 80 -16.08 16.00 4.94
CA TYR A 80 -15.48 17.20 5.52
C TYR A 80 -16.29 18.49 5.27
N GLY A 81 -17.42 18.42 4.55
CA GLY A 81 -18.27 19.58 4.28
C GLY A 81 -17.63 20.66 3.40
N ARG A 82 -16.47 20.39 2.79
CA ARG A 82 -15.75 21.33 1.93
C ARG A 82 -15.12 20.63 0.74
N ARG A 83 -14.95 21.36 -0.36
CA ARG A 83 -14.22 20.83 -1.54
C ARG A 83 -12.72 20.77 -1.26
N GLY A 84 -12.12 19.64 -1.58
CA GLY A 84 -10.66 19.48 -1.59
C GLY A 84 -10.05 20.17 -2.82
N ARG A 85 -8.80 20.63 -2.70
CA ARG A 85 -8.04 21.06 -3.87
C ARG A 85 -7.86 19.88 -4.84
N PRO A 86 -7.97 20.07 -6.17
CA PRO A 86 -7.87 18.97 -7.13
C PRO A 86 -6.58 18.13 -7.00
N ASP A 87 -5.44 18.78 -6.76
CA ASP A 87 -4.15 18.09 -6.60
C ASP A 87 -4.03 17.29 -5.29
N VAL A 88 -4.81 17.65 -4.28
CA VAL A 88 -4.89 16.94 -3.00
C VAL A 88 -5.88 15.77 -3.11
N VAL A 89 -7.00 15.96 -3.82
CA VAL A 89 -7.92 14.88 -4.20
C VAL A 89 -7.20 13.80 -5.02
N ALA A 90 -6.39 14.20 -6.00
CA ALA A 90 -5.54 13.28 -6.75
C ALA A 90 -4.58 12.49 -5.84
N GLY A 91 -4.02 13.14 -4.82
CA GLY A 91 -3.21 12.49 -3.80
C GLY A 91 -3.96 11.42 -3.01
N PHE A 92 -5.20 11.66 -2.57
CA PHE A 92 -5.99 10.62 -1.90
C PHE A 92 -6.40 9.50 -2.84
N GLY A 93 -6.78 9.84 -4.06
CA GLY A 93 -7.11 8.84 -5.07
C GLY A 93 -5.94 7.89 -5.32
N LEU A 94 -4.72 8.43 -5.38
CA LEU A 94 -3.51 7.62 -5.47
C LEU A 94 -3.30 6.78 -4.21
N HIS A 95 -3.31 7.40 -3.02
CA HIS A 95 -3.09 6.71 -1.74
C HIS A 95 -4.07 5.54 -1.53
N ARG A 96 -5.37 5.77 -1.76
CA ARG A 96 -6.44 4.76 -1.61
C ARG A 96 -6.26 3.53 -2.52
N TYR A 97 -5.52 3.68 -3.61
CA TYR A 97 -5.18 2.59 -4.50
C TYR A 97 -3.78 2.01 -4.19
N ALA A 98 -2.77 2.86 -4.08
CA ALA A 98 -1.37 2.47 -3.96
C ALA A 98 -1.08 1.79 -2.62
N TRP A 99 -1.72 2.23 -1.53
CA TRP A 99 -1.56 1.63 -0.21
C TRP A 99 -1.92 0.12 -0.21
N PRO A 100 -3.14 -0.30 -0.62
CA PRO A 100 -3.45 -1.73 -0.71
C PRO A 100 -2.66 -2.45 -1.80
N ALA A 101 -2.31 -1.77 -2.91
CA ALA A 101 -1.51 -2.39 -3.97
C ALA A 101 -0.09 -2.73 -3.53
N CYS A 102 0.56 -1.88 -2.73
CA CYS A 102 1.88 -2.17 -2.14
C CYS A 102 1.83 -3.43 -1.27
N LEU A 103 0.77 -3.61 -0.48
CA LEU A 103 0.59 -4.77 0.39
C LEU A 103 0.49 -6.10 -0.37
N LEU A 104 -0.02 -6.08 -1.61
CA LEU A 104 -0.05 -7.28 -2.46
C LEU A 104 1.34 -7.85 -2.73
N ILE A 105 2.38 -7.01 -2.68
CA ILE A 105 3.77 -7.38 -2.91
C ILE A 105 4.53 -7.53 -1.59
N THR A 106 4.36 -6.57 -0.67
CA THR A 106 5.17 -6.50 0.55
C THR A 106 4.75 -7.51 1.60
N VAL A 107 3.47 -7.91 1.66
CA VAL A 107 3.01 -8.90 2.65
C VAL A 107 3.52 -10.31 2.33
N PRO A 108 3.42 -10.84 1.09
CA PRO A 108 4.04 -12.12 0.76
C PRO A 108 5.56 -12.12 0.99
N TRP A 109 6.24 -10.99 0.73
CA TRP A 109 7.67 -10.88 0.99
C TRP A 109 7.97 -10.94 2.49
N PHE A 110 7.24 -10.17 3.29
CA PHE A 110 7.45 -10.08 4.72
C PHE A 110 7.12 -11.39 5.44
N LEU A 111 6.05 -12.09 5.04
CA LEU A 111 5.61 -13.31 5.72
C LEU A 111 6.33 -14.55 5.22
N ASP A 112 6.52 -14.64 3.91
CA ASP A 112 6.85 -15.90 3.24
C ASP A 112 8.15 -15.80 2.42
N ARG A 113 8.84 -14.66 2.40
CA ARG A 113 10.03 -14.39 1.55
C ARG A 113 9.76 -14.61 0.05
N ARG A 114 8.54 -14.32 -0.38
CA ARG A 114 8.11 -14.42 -1.79
C ARG A 114 7.67 -13.08 -2.34
N VAL A 115 8.13 -12.71 -3.52
CA VAL A 115 7.84 -11.41 -4.12
C VAL A 115 7.05 -11.61 -5.42
N PRO A 116 5.71 -11.44 -5.42
CA PRO A 116 4.94 -11.57 -6.65
C PRO A 116 5.23 -10.41 -7.61
N ARG A 117 5.27 -10.71 -8.92
CA ARG A 117 5.29 -9.70 -9.99
C ARG A 117 3.86 -9.38 -10.40
N LEU A 118 3.45 -8.14 -10.18
CA LEU A 118 2.10 -7.66 -10.44
C LEU A 118 2.11 -6.43 -11.35
N PRO A 119 2.41 -6.55 -12.66
CA PRO A 119 2.22 -5.43 -13.57
C PRO A 119 0.75 -4.98 -13.61
N VAL A 120 0.49 -3.75 -14.06
CA VAL A 120 -0.84 -3.09 -13.93
C VAL A 120 -1.97 -3.79 -14.69
N ASP A 121 -1.67 -4.66 -15.64
CA ASP A 121 -2.62 -5.51 -16.36
C ASP A 121 -3.02 -6.78 -15.57
N ARG A 122 -2.45 -6.99 -14.38
CA ARG A 122 -2.68 -8.15 -13.51
C ARG A 122 -3.43 -7.83 -12.23
N VAL A 123 -3.86 -6.59 -12.05
CA VAL A 123 -4.57 -6.13 -10.86
C VAL A 123 -5.82 -5.37 -11.25
N ALA A 124 -6.95 -5.75 -10.66
CA ALA A 124 -8.18 -4.98 -10.64
C ALA A 124 -8.65 -4.82 -9.20
N PHE A 125 -9.28 -3.70 -8.85
CA PHE A 125 -9.73 -3.45 -7.49
C PHE A 125 -11.20 -3.03 -7.47
N HIS A 126 -11.90 -3.47 -6.43
CA HIS A 126 -13.26 -3.06 -6.15
C HIS A 126 -13.26 -1.98 -5.07
N ARG A 127 -13.36 -0.73 -5.52
CA ARG A 127 -13.14 0.45 -4.69
C ARG A 127 -13.90 0.46 -3.36
N THR A 128 -15.19 0.12 -3.36
CA THR A 128 -16.04 0.21 -2.14
C THR A 128 -16.09 -1.06 -1.29
N ARG A 129 -15.53 -2.18 -1.77
CA ARG A 129 -15.59 -3.48 -1.07
C ARG A 129 -14.25 -3.90 -0.49
N GLY A 130 -13.19 -3.13 -0.75
CA GLY A 130 -11.84 -3.48 -0.31
C GLY A 130 -11.33 -4.78 -0.93
N LEU A 131 -11.71 -5.06 -2.19
CA LEU A 131 -11.27 -6.28 -2.89
C LEU A 131 -10.19 -5.94 -3.91
N MET A 132 -9.14 -6.73 -3.93
CA MET A 132 -8.10 -6.71 -4.96
C MET A 132 -8.14 -8.06 -5.68
N SER A 133 -8.52 -8.06 -6.96
CA SER A 133 -8.38 -9.23 -7.81
C SER A 133 -7.00 -9.20 -8.44
N VAL A 134 -6.24 -10.27 -8.26
CA VAL A 134 -4.85 -10.37 -8.73
C VAL A 134 -4.63 -11.64 -9.54
N ARG A 135 -3.69 -11.59 -10.47
CA ARG A 135 -3.21 -12.76 -11.20
C ARG A 135 -1.70 -12.83 -11.05
N VAL A 136 -1.23 -13.83 -10.30
CA VAL A 136 0.19 -14.06 -10.04
C VAL A 136 0.69 -15.13 -10.99
N GLU A 137 1.55 -14.74 -11.93
CA GLU A 137 2.17 -15.67 -12.88
C GLU A 137 3.65 -15.92 -12.56
N GLU A 138 4.31 -14.95 -11.93
CA GLU A 138 5.72 -15.03 -11.57
C GLU A 138 5.94 -14.47 -10.17
N PHE A 139 6.91 -15.03 -9.45
CA PHE A 139 7.34 -14.54 -8.15
C PHE A 139 8.82 -14.85 -7.92
N ALA A 140 9.51 -14.00 -7.15
CA ALA A 140 10.87 -14.28 -6.69
C ALA A 140 10.86 -14.97 -5.32
N CYS A 141 11.80 -15.88 -5.07
CA CYS A 141 11.98 -16.58 -3.79
C CYS A 141 13.46 -16.92 -3.54
N LEU A 142 13.78 -17.34 -2.31
CA LEU A 142 15.11 -17.81 -1.95
C LEU A 142 15.34 -19.27 -2.42
N PRO A 143 16.60 -19.74 -2.53
CA PRO A 143 16.91 -21.08 -3.05
C PRO A 143 16.37 -22.24 -2.21
N ASP A 144 16.17 -22.02 -0.91
CA ASP A 144 15.65 -22.98 0.06
C ASP A 144 14.13 -22.92 0.24
N ASP A 145 13.43 -22.00 -0.45
CA ASP A 145 11.98 -21.91 -0.39
C ASP A 145 11.33 -23.16 -1.04
N PRO A 146 10.41 -23.85 -0.36
CA PRO A 146 9.67 -24.97 -0.95
C PRO A 146 8.92 -24.63 -2.25
N ALA A 147 8.58 -23.36 -2.45
CA ALA A 147 7.94 -22.85 -3.66
C ALA A 147 8.92 -22.67 -4.83
N ALA A 148 10.24 -22.82 -4.64
CA ALA A 148 11.23 -22.65 -5.71
C ALA A 148 11.05 -23.61 -6.90
N ALA A 149 10.35 -24.73 -6.70
CA ALA A 149 10.02 -25.69 -7.76
C ALA A 149 8.68 -25.41 -8.46
N LEU A 150 7.91 -24.40 -8.03
CA LEU A 150 6.64 -24.07 -8.64
C LEU A 150 6.83 -23.36 -9.98
N PRO A 151 5.89 -23.52 -10.94
CA PRO A 151 5.87 -22.72 -12.15
C PRO A 151 5.88 -21.21 -11.83
N GLY A 152 6.68 -20.44 -12.57
CA GLY A 152 6.81 -19.00 -12.37
C GLY A 152 7.76 -18.58 -11.24
N ALA A 153 8.36 -19.52 -10.51
CA ALA A 153 9.37 -19.21 -9.50
C ALA A 153 10.67 -18.68 -10.13
N ARG A 154 11.17 -17.57 -9.59
CA ARG A 154 12.48 -16.98 -9.90
C ARG A 154 13.36 -17.02 -8.66
N VAL A 155 14.29 -17.96 -8.61
CA VAL A 155 15.20 -18.09 -7.48
C VAL A 155 16.26 -16.98 -7.52
N VAL A 156 16.39 -16.22 -6.43
CA VAL A 156 17.42 -15.19 -6.26
C VAL A 156 18.50 -15.63 -5.28
N SER A 157 19.67 -14.99 -5.34
CA SER A 157 20.87 -15.43 -4.63
C SER A 157 20.87 -15.20 -3.11
N GLY A 158 19.94 -14.41 -2.58
CA GLY A 158 19.85 -14.14 -1.15
C GLY A 158 18.90 -13.00 -0.78
N GLU A 159 18.87 -12.65 0.50
CA GLU A 159 17.94 -11.67 1.08
C GLU A 159 18.03 -10.28 0.43
N GLU A 160 19.24 -9.79 0.09
CA GLU A 160 19.35 -8.48 -0.55
C GLU A 160 18.84 -8.49 -2.00
N ALA A 161 19.14 -9.54 -2.77
CA ALA A 161 18.57 -9.72 -4.10
C ALA A 161 17.04 -9.83 -4.05
N LEU A 162 16.49 -10.42 -2.98
CA LEU A 162 15.05 -10.48 -2.76
C LEU A 162 14.48 -9.07 -2.48
N ARG A 163 15.16 -8.23 -1.70
CA ARG A 163 14.76 -6.81 -1.50
C ARG A 163 14.84 -6.00 -2.80
N GLU A 164 15.82 -6.27 -3.64
CA GLU A 164 15.87 -5.69 -5.00
C GLU A 164 14.65 -6.08 -5.83
N GLU A 165 14.22 -7.34 -5.78
CA GLU A 165 12.99 -7.78 -6.45
C GLU A 165 11.74 -7.09 -5.86
N VAL A 166 11.67 -6.85 -4.54
CA VAL A 166 10.55 -6.07 -3.95
C VAL A 166 10.52 -4.65 -4.52
N ARG A 167 11.67 -3.97 -4.52
CA ARG A 167 11.82 -2.62 -5.09
C ARG A 167 11.46 -2.62 -6.57
N ALA A 168 11.92 -3.61 -7.34
CA ALA A 168 11.62 -3.70 -8.77
C ALA A 168 10.14 -4.00 -9.03
N ALA A 169 9.51 -4.90 -8.28
CA ALA A 169 8.10 -5.27 -8.43
C ALA A 169 7.17 -4.10 -8.11
N VAL A 170 7.41 -3.40 -6.98
CA VAL A 170 6.64 -2.21 -6.63
C VAL A 170 6.87 -1.10 -7.66
N ALA A 171 8.11 -0.88 -8.12
CA ALA A 171 8.39 0.15 -9.12
C ALA A 171 7.74 -0.16 -10.47
N GLN A 172 7.74 -1.43 -10.91
CA GLN A 172 7.06 -1.88 -12.12
C GLN A 172 5.55 -1.63 -12.03
N HIS A 173 4.95 -1.87 -10.86
CA HIS A 173 3.52 -1.66 -10.64
C HIS A 173 3.15 -0.18 -10.58
N LEU A 174 3.84 0.59 -9.72
CA LEU A 174 3.50 1.99 -9.46
C LEU A 174 3.99 2.95 -10.54
N GLY A 175 5.05 2.65 -11.27
CA GLY A 175 5.60 3.55 -12.30
C GLY A 175 4.55 4.10 -13.27
N PRO A 176 3.82 3.23 -13.99
CA PRO A 176 2.74 3.65 -14.90
C PRO A 176 1.60 4.41 -14.20
N LEU A 177 1.29 4.06 -12.95
CA LEU A 177 0.27 4.77 -12.17
C LEU A 177 0.72 6.18 -11.81
N LEU A 178 1.99 6.35 -11.39
CA LEU A 178 2.55 7.66 -11.12
C LEU A 178 2.60 8.54 -12.38
N GLU A 179 2.83 7.95 -13.56
CA GLU A 179 2.73 8.64 -14.85
C GLU A 179 1.30 9.08 -15.16
N GLY A 180 0.30 8.20 -14.97
CA GLY A 180 -1.11 8.54 -15.18
C GLY A 180 -1.66 9.59 -14.21
N PHE A 181 -1.29 9.50 -12.92
CA PHE A 181 -1.70 10.46 -11.89
C PHE A 181 -0.92 11.78 -11.95
N GLY A 182 0.33 11.75 -12.41
CA GLY A 182 1.26 12.89 -12.40
C GLY A 182 0.65 14.21 -12.90
N PRO A 183 0.00 14.26 -14.09
CA PRO A 183 -0.64 15.46 -14.61
C PRO A 183 -1.74 16.06 -13.73
N ARG A 184 -2.36 15.26 -12.84
CA ARG A 184 -3.39 15.71 -11.88
C ARG A 184 -2.79 16.18 -10.57
N MET A 185 -1.50 15.91 -10.36
CA MET A 185 -0.79 16.20 -9.13
C MET A 185 0.19 17.35 -9.35
N ARG A 186 0.20 18.34 -8.45
CA ARG A 186 1.18 19.43 -8.47
C ARG A 186 2.52 18.99 -7.87
N ARG A 187 3.06 17.84 -8.31
CA ARG A 187 4.25 17.19 -7.78
C ARG A 187 5.16 16.73 -8.92
N GLY A 188 6.46 17.02 -8.78
CA GLY A 188 7.47 16.48 -9.70
C GLY A 188 7.73 14.99 -9.45
N ARG A 189 8.38 14.32 -10.41
CA ARG A 189 8.69 12.88 -10.38
C ARG A 189 9.31 12.41 -9.06
N ARG A 190 10.28 13.15 -8.51
CA ARG A 190 10.91 12.83 -7.21
C ARG A 190 9.89 12.78 -6.07
N ALA A 191 8.95 13.73 -6.02
CA ALA A 191 7.93 13.78 -4.98
C ALA A 191 6.88 12.66 -5.14
N LEU A 192 6.58 12.24 -6.37
CA LEU A 192 5.72 11.07 -6.63
C LEU A 192 6.37 9.78 -6.14
N TRP A 193 7.66 9.58 -6.40
CA TRP A 193 8.39 8.42 -5.88
C TRP A 193 8.63 8.47 -4.36
N ALA A 194 8.63 9.66 -3.76
CA ALA A 194 8.60 9.80 -2.31
C ALA A 194 7.27 9.34 -1.71
N MET A 195 6.14 9.61 -2.39
CA MET A 195 4.86 9.03 -1.99
C MET A 195 4.86 7.52 -2.11
N ALA A 196 5.37 6.96 -3.21
CA ALA A 196 5.46 5.51 -3.39
C ALA A 196 6.30 4.83 -2.28
N ALA A 197 7.40 5.46 -1.86
CA ALA A 197 8.17 5.00 -0.71
C ALA A 197 7.33 5.04 0.59
N ASP A 198 6.59 6.13 0.82
CA ASP A 198 5.70 6.24 1.97
C ASP A 198 4.60 5.17 1.97
N GLU A 199 3.99 4.85 0.82
CA GLU A 199 2.95 3.80 0.73
C GLU A 199 3.49 2.41 1.09
N VAL A 200 4.72 2.08 0.65
CA VAL A 200 5.39 0.82 1.01
C VAL A 200 5.62 0.74 2.52
N VAL A 201 6.22 1.80 3.08
CA VAL A 201 6.63 1.83 4.49
C VAL A 201 5.42 1.83 5.41
N GLU A 202 4.43 2.67 5.13
CA GLU A 202 3.25 2.81 5.99
C GLU A 202 2.30 1.62 5.88
N GLY A 203 2.13 1.06 4.68
CA GLY A 203 1.36 -0.15 4.49
C GLY A 203 1.92 -1.29 5.33
N LEU A 204 3.19 -1.64 5.10
CA LEU A 204 3.77 -2.79 5.79
C LEU A 204 3.98 -2.54 7.29
N TRP A 205 4.29 -1.31 7.71
CA TRP A 205 4.41 -0.99 9.14
C TRP A 205 3.08 -1.13 9.86
N TYR A 206 1.99 -0.61 9.29
CA TYR A 206 0.64 -0.77 9.85
C TYR A 206 0.23 -2.25 9.91
N LEU A 207 0.48 -3.03 8.86
CA LEU A 207 0.18 -4.47 8.89
C LEU A 207 1.08 -5.21 9.88
N GLY A 208 2.34 -4.82 9.99
CA GLY A 208 3.28 -5.35 10.97
C GLY A 208 2.79 -5.16 12.40
N SER A 209 2.22 -3.99 12.75
CA SER A 209 1.67 -3.76 14.09
C SER A 209 0.41 -4.59 14.35
N LEU A 210 -0.50 -4.71 13.38
CA LEU A 210 -1.67 -5.59 13.48
C LEU A 210 -1.31 -7.07 13.66
N LEU A 211 -0.17 -7.49 13.12
CA LEU A 211 0.36 -8.85 13.25
C LEU A 211 1.20 -9.08 14.51
N GLY A 212 1.42 -8.06 15.35
CA GLY A 212 2.32 -8.15 16.51
C GLY A 212 3.82 -8.20 16.15
N GLU A 213 4.16 -7.84 14.93
CA GLU A 213 5.49 -7.98 14.30
C GLU A 213 6.12 -6.61 13.98
N GLU A 214 5.67 -5.53 14.63
CA GLU A 214 6.06 -4.15 14.35
C GLU A 214 7.59 -3.96 14.30
N ARG A 215 8.30 -4.44 15.34
CA ARG A 215 9.77 -4.32 15.41
C ARG A 215 10.49 -5.06 14.29
N ARG A 216 9.90 -6.14 13.76
CA ARG A 216 10.42 -6.86 12.60
C ARG A 216 10.13 -6.09 11.32
N ALA A 217 8.90 -5.57 11.17
CA ALA A 217 8.51 -4.75 10.03
C ALA A 217 9.39 -3.50 9.90
N VAL A 218 9.67 -2.78 11.00
CA VAL A 218 10.59 -1.63 11.03
C VAL A 218 11.95 -2.01 10.46
N ARG A 219 12.59 -3.05 11.00
CA ARG A 219 13.91 -3.51 10.55
C ARG A 219 13.93 -3.92 9.08
N GLU A 220 12.95 -4.70 8.63
CA GLU A 220 12.86 -5.12 7.22
C GLU A 220 12.65 -3.92 6.28
N LEU A 221 11.85 -2.93 6.69
CA LEU A 221 11.62 -1.71 5.93
C LEU A 221 12.86 -0.81 5.87
N GLU A 222 13.63 -0.69 6.96
CA GLU A 222 14.91 0.02 6.97
C GLU A 222 15.92 -0.61 6.00
N LEU A 223 15.96 -1.94 5.93
CA LEU A 223 16.80 -2.66 4.96
C LEU A 223 16.25 -2.56 3.53
N LEU A 224 14.93 -2.50 3.35
CA LEU A 224 14.30 -2.37 2.03
C LEU A 224 14.53 -0.99 1.43
N LEU A 225 14.42 0.07 2.24
CA LEU A 225 14.56 1.47 1.84
C LEU A 225 15.57 2.19 2.75
N PRO A 226 16.88 1.88 2.64
CA PRO A 226 17.91 2.49 3.48
C PRO A 226 18.22 3.94 3.09
N GLY A 227 17.75 4.42 1.93
CA GLY A 227 18.08 5.75 1.43
C GLY A 227 17.87 5.89 -0.08
N ALA A 228 18.70 6.71 -0.73
CA ALA A 228 18.55 7.12 -2.13
C ALA A 228 18.78 5.99 -3.15
N LEU A 229 17.84 5.05 -3.23
CA LEU A 229 17.77 3.98 -4.22
C LEU A 229 16.80 4.38 -5.33
N ALA A 230 17.30 4.70 -6.52
CA ALA A 230 16.43 5.02 -7.65
C ALA A 230 15.46 3.84 -7.96
N PRO A 231 14.20 4.12 -8.34
CA PRO A 231 13.58 5.43 -8.48
C PRO A 231 13.04 6.03 -7.17
N TYR A 232 13.08 5.29 -6.05
CA TYR A 232 12.58 5.72 -4.76
C TYR A 232 13.30 6.94 -4.23
N ALA A 233 12.51 7.89 -3.73
CA ALA A 233 13.03 9.09 -3.09
C ALA A 233 12.68 9.02 -1.61
N GLY A 234 13.69 8.84 -0.75
CA GLY A 234 13.53 8.80 0.70
C GLY A 234 13.80 7.42 1.29
N ALA A 235 14.11 7.42 2.59
CA ALA A 235 14.33 6.21 3.37
C ALA A 235 13.04 5.79 4.10
N ALA A 236 13.07 4.61 4.72
CA ALA A 236 12.04 4.22 5.69
C ALA A 236 11.89 5.27 6.80
N GLY A 237 13.00 5.88 7.24
CA GLY A 237 12.98 7.10 8.04
C GLY A 237 12.45 6.92 9.46
N PHE A 238 12.51 5.70 10.01
CA PHE A 238 12.09 5.42 11.38
C PHE A 238 12.98 6.11 12.40
N ARG A 239 12.36 6.49 13.52
CA ARG A 239 13.03 7.07 14.69
C ARG A 239 12.18 6.83 15.94
N THR A 240 12.81 6.95 17.09
CA THR A 240 12.17 6.77 18.38
C THR A 240 12.07 8.11 19.10
N LEU A 241 10.90 8.37 19.69
CA LEU A 241 10.66 9.51 20.58
C LEU A 241 10.49 9.03 22.01
N ALA A 242 10.95 9.83 22.97
CA ALA A 242 10.70 9.60 24.38
C ALA A 242 9.27 10.05 24.72
N GLY A 243 8.46 9.11 25.20
CA GLY A 243 7.14 9.33 25.75
C GLY A 243 7.15 9.50 27.29
N PRO A 244 5.97 9.75 27.88
CA PRO A 244 5.82 9.81 29.34
C PRO A 244 6.35 8.55 30.03
N GLY A 245 7.04 8.72 31.16
CA GLY A 245 7.61 7.60 31.90
C GLY A 245 8.78 6.87 31.20
N GLY A 246 9.36 7.46 30.15
CA GLY A 246 10.47 6.86 29.40
C GLY A 246 10.03 5.84 28.35
N ALA A 247 8.73 5.77 28.04
CA ALA A 247 8.23 4.89 26.99
C ALA A 247 8.86 5.24 25.62
N GLU A 248 9.27 4.23 24.86
CA GLU A 248 9.75 4.42 23.49
C GLU A 248 8.57 4.47 22.52
N LEU A 249 8.43 5.59 21.81
CA LEU A 249 7.37 5.81 20.83
C LEU A 249 7.96 5.78 19.43
N THR A 250 7.68 4.72 18.67
CA THR A 250 8.13 4.59 17.27
C THR A 250 7.36 5.56 16.38
N THR A 251 8.10 6.29 15.54
CA THR A 251 7.57 7.15 14.49
C THR A 251 8.50 7.12 13.28
N ARG A 252 8.15 7.87 12.23
CA ARG A 252 9.02 8.11 11.09
C ARG A 252 8.86 9.51 10.52
N ASP A 253 9.91 9.97 9.86
CA ASP A 253 9.85 11.13 8.99
C ASP A 253 9.46 10.68 7.59
N ARG A 254 8.25 11.08 7.16
CA ARG A 254 7.76 10.79 5.81
C ARG A 254 8.63 11.45 4.75
N ALA A 255 8.79 10.77 3.62
CA ALA A 255 9.47 11.32 2.45
C ALA A 255 8.60 12.37 1.73
N SER A 256 7.28 12.33 1.91
CA SER A 256 6.32 13.24 1.28
C SER A 256 5.31 13.84 2.27
N CYS A 257 4.67 14.94 1.87
CA CYS A 257 3.53 15.51 2.58
C CYS A 257 2.24 15.17 1.83
N CYS A 258 1.20 14.63 2.48
CA CYS A 258 -0.09 14.31 1.83
C CYS A 258 -0.98 15.54 1.57
N PHE A 259 -0.63 16.72 2.10
CA PHE A 259 -1.43 17.95 2.04
C PHE A 259 -2.85 17.87 2.65
N PHE A 260 -3.12 16.84 3.47
CA PHE A 260 -4.41 16.69 4.16
C PHE A 260 -4.78 17.89 5.05
N TYR A 261 -3.78 18.61 5.58
CA TYR A 261 -4.00 19.84 6.35
C TYR A 261 -4.78 20.94 5.59
N THR A 262 -4.82 20.88 4.26
CA THR A 262 -5.61 21.83 3.44
C THR A 262 -7.11 21.57 3.50
N ILE A 263 -7.51 20.39 3.97
CA ILE A 263 -8.89 20.00 4.21
C ILE A 263 -9.20 20.14 5.70
N ARG A 264 -8.46 19.42 6.53
CA ARG A 264 -8.67 19.36 7.99
C ARG A 264 -7.34 19.50 8.74
N PRO A 265 -6.93 20.74 9.09
CA PRO A 265 -5.61 21.00 9.67
C PRO A 265 -5.37 20.39 11.06
N GLU A 266 -6.43 20.13 11.83
CA GLU A 266 -6.37 19.57 13.18
C GLU A 266 -6.10 18.04 13.20
N ASP A 267 -6.40 17.35 12.09
CA ASP A 267 -6.36 15.90 11.96
C ASP A 267 -5.05 15.40 11.31
N THR A 268 -3.90 15.82 11.84
CA THR A 268 -2.60 15.32 11.35
C THR A 268 -2.30 13.92 11.86
N CYS A 269 -1.76 13.05 11.00
CA CYS A 269 -1.27 11.73 11.39
C CYS A 269 0.01 11.84 12.26
N THR A 270 0.35 10.76 12.97
CA THR A 270 1.54 10.69 13.84
C THR A 270 2.87 10.80 13.07
N THR A 271 2.84 10.64 11.75
CA THR A 271 4.01 10.78 10.86
C THR A 271 3.97 12.03 10.00
N CYS A 272 3.07 12.99 10.28
CA CYS A 272 2.94 14.20 9.46
C CYS A 272 4.19 15.09 9.59
N PRO A 273 4.88 15.47 8.49
CA PRO A 273 6.08 16.32 8.57
C PRO A 273 5.79 17.76 9.07
N ARG A 274 4.52 18.12 9.25
CA ARG A 274 4.09 19.43 9.79
C ARG A 274 3.88 19.42 11.31
N THR A 275 3.95 18.26 11.95
CA THR A 275 3.74 18.11 13.39
C THR A 275 5.09 18.11 14.10
N CYS A 276 5.26 18.98 15.11
CA CYS A 276 6.46 18.99 15.94
C CYS A 276 6.50 17.75 16.84
N ASP A 277 7.66 17.46 17.44
CA ASP A 277 7.80 16.25 18.25
C ASP A 277 6.97 16.27 19.53
N ALA A 278 6.75 17.43 20.16
CA ALA A 278 5.89 17.54 21.35
C ALA A 278 4.43 17.14 21.05
N ASP A 279 3.86 17.67 19.96
CA ASP A 279 2.50 17.33 19.52
C ASP A 279 2.42 15.86 19.07
N ARG A 280 3.49 15.37 18.43
CA ARG A 280 3.57 13.98 17.99
C ARG A 280 3.59 13.01 19.16
N VAL A 281 4.38 13.28 20.20
CA VAL A 281 4.38 12.49 21.45
C VAL A 281 2.98 12.45 22.05
N THR A 282 2.32 13.60 22.16
CA THR A 282 0.94 13.68 22.68
C THR A 282 -0.02 12.77 21.90
N ARG A 283 0.04 12.78 20.55
CA ARG A 283 -0.79 11.94 19.69
C ARG A 283 -0.45 10.46 19.79
N LEU A 284 0.84 10.10 19.82
CA LEU A 284 1.30 8.71 19.94
C LEU A 284 0.91 8.10 21.29
N THR A 285 1.03 8.86 22.38
CA THR A 285 0.59 8.41 23.70
C THR A 285 -0.92 8.21 23.75
N ALA A 286 -1.71 9.08 23.12
CA ALA A 286 -3.16 8.92 23.05
C ALA A 286 -3.62 7.74 22.17
N ALA A 287 -2.82 7.34 21.18
CA ALA A 287 -3.13 6.21 20.29
C ALA A 287 -2.68 4.84 20.85
N GLY A 288 -1.74 4.84 21.80
CA GLY A 288 -1.21 3.62 22.44
C GLY A 288 -1.81 3.31 23.82
N GLY A 289 -2.75 4.13 24.31
CA GLY A 289 -3.58 3.86 25.49
C GLY A 289 -4.97 3.39 25.10
#